data_AF-A0A849UKE3-F1
#
_entry.id   AF-A0A849UKE3-F1
#
_cell.length_a   1.000
_cell.length_b   1.000
_cell.length_c   1.000
_cell.angle_alpha   90.00
_cell.angle_beta   90.00
_cell.angle_gamma   90.00
#
_symmetry.space_group_name_H-M   'P 1'
#
loop_
_entity.id
_entity.type
_entity.pdbx_description
1 polymer ?
#
loop_
_entity_poly.entity_id
_entity_poly.type
_entity_poly.pdbx_seq_one_letter_code
_entity_poly.pdbx_strand_id
1 'polypeptide(L)'
;TPTKPAQESTYQSWLIWRKKFNSQFRLVTEMEVIALNMAMAGATFGEVCESLEGEMDEQEAMTTAAQYLATWLQEGMISAVNQ
;
A
#
# COMPACT_ATOMS: atom_id res chain seq x y z
N THR A 1 11.07 -15.79 40.55
CA THR A 1 9.88 -15.29 39.83
C THR A 1 10.15 -15.41 38.35
N PRO A 2 9.34 -16.10 37.53
CA PRO A 2 9.60 -16.20 36.10
C PRO A 2 9.19 -14.89 35.41
N THR A 3 10.11 -14.33 34.64
CA THR A 3 9.99 -13.06 33.91
C THR A 3 8.93 -13.17 32.82
N LYS A 4 7.94 -12.27 32.85
CA LYS A 4 6.96 -12.06 31.78
C LYS A 4 7.74 -11.64 30.51
N PRO A 5 7.63 -12.35 29.37
CA PRO A 5 8.31 -11.92 28.15
C PRO A 5 7.81 -10.52 27.77
N ALA A 6 8.76 -9.63 27.46
CA ALA A 6 8.47 -8.32 26.90
C ALA A 6 7.71 -8.55 25.59
N GLN A 7 6.41 -8.25 25.60
CA GLN A 7 5.59 -8.36 24.41
C GLN A 7 5.93 -7.16 23.54
N GLU A 8 6.85 -7.37 22.59
CA GLU A 8 7.14 -6.39 21.54
C GLU A 8 5.85 -6.15 20.76
N SER A 9 5.25 -4.99 20.96
CA SER A 9 4.08 -4.54 20.20
C SER A 9 4.51 -4.28 18.76
N THR A 10 4.14 -5.18 17.85
CA THR A 10 4.26 -4.97 16.42
C THR A 10 3.21 -3.95 15.96
N TYR A 11 3.67 -2.82 15.43
CA TYR A 11 2.76 -1.82 14.85
C TYR A 11 2.25 -2.33 13.51
N GLN A 12 0.94 -2.25 13.31
CA GLN A 12 0.29 -2.60 12.05
C GLN A 12 -0.25 -1.35 11.38
N SER A 13 0.05 -1.18 10.11
CA SER A 13 -0.52 -0.12 9.29
C SER A 13 -1.92 -0.53 8.81
N TRP A 14 -2.82 0.45 8.76
CA TRP A 14 -4.19 0.27 8.27
C TRP A 14 -4.51 1.31 7.21
N LEU A 15 -5.19 0.86 6.16
CA LEU A 15 -5.87 1.75 5.22
C LEU A 15 -7.31 1.93 5.69
N ILE A 16 -7.79 3.17 5.65
CA ILE A 16 -9.16 3.53 5.98
C ILE A 16 -9.66 4.45 4.88
N TRP A 17 -10.75 4.07 4.23
CA TRP A 17 -11.36 4.87 3.17
C TRP A 17 -12.88 4.73 3.20
N ARG A 18 -13.56 5.48 2.35
CA ARG A 18 -15.02 5.49 2.26
C ARG A 18 -15.47 5.08 0.88
N LYS A 19 -16.28 4.02 0.80
CA LYS A 19 -16.97 3.62 -0.44
C LYS A 19 -18.47 3.88 -0.27
N LYS A 20 -19.00 4.87 -0.98
CA LYS A 20 -20.37 5.38 -0.80
C LYS A 20 -20.63 5.85 0.63
N PHE A 21 -21.49 5.17 1.38
CA PHE A 21 -21.83 5.50 2.78
C PHE A 21 -21.20 4.53 3.79
N ASN A 22 -20.32 3.63 3.35
CA ASN A 22 -19.67 2.65 4.22
C ASN A 22 -18.18 2.96 4.37
N SER A 23 -17.71 3.01 5.61
CA SER A 23 -16.29 3.01 5.93
C SER A 23 -15.72 1.62 5.69
N GLN A 24 -14.60 1.57 4.97
CA GLN A 24 -13.83 0.37 4.72
C GLN A 24 -12.48 0.50 5.40
N PHE A 25 -11.94 -0.62 5.86
CA PHE A 25 -10.64 -0.65 6.48
C PHE A 25 -9.99 -2.02 6.26
N ARG A 26 -8.67 -2.02 6.02
CA ARG A 26 -7.89 -3.26 5.94
C ARG A 26 -6.45 -3.03 6.37
N LEU A 27 -5.79 -4.12 6.74
CA LEU A 27 -4.34 -4.14 6.93
C LEU A 27 -3.65 -3.82 5.61
N VAL A 28 -2.51 -3.17 5.71
CA VAL A 28 -1.69 -2.75 4.58
C VAL A 28 -0.23 -3.08 4.87
N THR A 29 0.48 -3.48 3.82
CA THR A 29 1.92 -3.72 3.90
C THR A 29 2.69 -2.41 3.85
N GLU A 30 3.93 -2.40 4.32
CA GLU A 30 4.78 -1.21 4.25
C GLU A 30 4.99 -0.76 2.79
N MET A 31 5.25 -1.70 1.89
CA MET A 31 5.40 -1.42 0.45
C MET A 31 4.17 -0.76 -0.15
N GLU A 32 2.97 -1.24 0.20
CA GLU A 32 1.73 -0.65 -0.30
C GLU A 32 1.49 0.76 0.27
N VAL A 33 1.87 1.01 1.53
CA VAL A 33 1.82 2.36 2.11
C VAL A 33 2.75 3.31 1.35
N ILE A 34 3.97 2.90 1.02
CA ILE A 34 4.93 3.70 0.26
C ILE A 34 4.36 4.01 -1.13
N ALA A 35 3.93 2.98 -1.86
CA ALA A 35 3.38 3.13 -3.20
C ALA A 35 2.15 4.06 -3.21
N LEU A 36 1.23 3.91 -2.25
CA LEU A 36 0.04 4.75 -2.16
C LEU A 36 0.40 6.21 -1.85
N ASN A 37 1.35 6.45 -0.94
CA ASN A 37 1.80 7.81 -0.63
C ASN A 37 2.46 8.48 -1.83
N MET A 38 3.26 7.75 -2.62
CA MET A 38 3.86 8.27 -3.85
C MET A 38 2.78 8.61 -4.89
N ALA A 39 1.83 7.72 -5.11
CA ALA A 39 0.71 7.97 -6.02
C ALA A 39 -0.12 9.19 -5.58
N MET A 40 -0.39 9.34 -4.27
CA MET A 40 -1.06 10.51 -3.70
C MET A 40 -0.25 11.81 -3.84
N ALA A 41 1.08 11.72 -3.83
CA ALA A 41 1.98 12.84 -4.08
C ALA A 41 2.09 13.22 -5.57
N GLY A 42 1.43 12.45 -6.45
CA GLY A 42 1.40 12.70 -7.90
C GLY A 42 2.50 12.01 -8.70
N ALA A 43 3.20 11.04 -8.10
CA ALA A 43 4.16 10.20 -8.82
C ALA A 43 3.49 9.45 -9.97
N THR A 44 4.24 9.26 -11.05
CA THR A 44 3.87 8.44 -12.20
C THR A 44 3.89 6.96 -11.84
N PHE A 45 3.25 6.14 -12.67
CA PHE A 45 3.29 4.69 -12.50
C PHE A 45 4.72 4.14 -12.54
N GLY A 46 5.57 4.67 -13.42
CA GLY A 46 6.98 4.25 -13.53
C GLY A 46 7.78 4.51 -12.24
N GLU A 47 7.61 5.69 -11.64
CA GLU A 47 8.26 6.04 -10.37
C GLU A 47 7.76 5.15 -9.21
N VAL A 48 6.49 4.73 -9.24
CA VAL A 48 5.97 3.77 -8.25
C VAL A 48 6.60 2.39 -8.46
N CYS A 49 6.75 1.91 -9.70
CA CYS A 49 7.45 0.65 -9.98
C CYS A 49 8.89 0.68 -9.47
N GLU A 50 9.64 1.75 -9.79
CA GLU A 50 11.04 1.93 -9.37
C GLU A 50 11.19 1.89 -7.84
N SER A 51 10.21 2.44 -7.10
CA SER A 51 10.22 2.39 -5.63
C SER A 51 10.12 0.98 -5.04
N LEU A 52 9.56 0.02 -5.79
CA LEU A 52 9.37 -1.36 -5.34
C LEU A 52 10.58 -2.25 -5.69
N GLU A 53 11.39 -1.90 -6.68
CA GLU A 53 12.55 -2.68 -7.15
C GLU A 53 13.65 -2.86 -6.09
N GLY A 54 13.61 -2.11 -4.99
CA GLY A 54 14.53 -2.30 -3.86
C GLY A 54 14.31 -3.63 -3.12
N GLU A 55 13.09 -4.18 -3.16
CA GLU A 55 12.69 -5.37 -2.38
C GLU A 55 12.31 -6.56 -3.27
N MET A 56 12.12 -6.35 -4.56
CA MET A 56 11.71 -7.37 -5.54
C MET A 56 12.32 -7.08 -6.91
N ASP A 57 12.30 -8.05 -7.83
CA ASP A 57 12.82 -7.82 -9.18
C ASP A 57 11.91 -6.88 -10.00
N GLU A 58 12.42 -6.36 -11.12
CA GLU A 58 11.72 -5.40 -11.99
C GLU A 58 10.34 -5.90 -12.45
N GLN A 59 10.24 -7.17 -12.80
CA GLN A 59 8.99 -7.75 -13.30
C GLN A 59 7.97 -7.92 -12.16
N GLU A 60 8.42 -8.33 -10.98
CA GLU A 60 7.61 -8.44 -9.77
C GLU A 60 7.18 -7.05 -9.27
N ALA A 61 8.06 -6.06 -9.32
CA ALA A 61 7.79 -4.67 -8.97
C ALA A 61 6.68 -4.08 -9.83
N MET A 62 6.82 -4.22 -11.16
CA MET A 62 5.79 -3.80 -12.10
C MET A 62 4.45 -4.49 -11.86
N THR A 63 4.48 -5.82 -11.67
CA THR A 63 3.26 -6.62 -11.45
C THR A 63 2.58 -6.21 -10.14
N THR A 64 3.36 -6.01 -9.08
CA THR A 64 2.87 -5.60 -7.76
C THR A 64 2.27 -4.19 -7.78
N ALA A 65 2.96 -3.22 -8.40
CA ALA A 65 2.44 -1.87 -8.58
C ALA A 65 1.12 -1.87 -9.36
N ALA A 66 1.04 -2.64 -10.45
CA ALA A 66 -0.18 -2.79 -11.24
C ALA A 66 -1.32 -3.42 -10.41
N GLN A 67 -1.00 -4.43 -9.60
CA GLN A 67 -1.96 -5.09 -8.72
C GLN A 67 -2.52 -4.10 -7.68
N TYR A 68 -1.66 -3.32 -7.03
CA TYR A 68 -2.08 -2.28 -6.09
C TYR A 68 -3.01 -1.26 -6.76
N LEU A 69 -2.61 -0.75 -7.92
CA LEU A 69 -3.41 0.20 -8.67
C LEU A 69 -4.81 -0.36 -9.02
N ALA A 70 -4.85 -1.59 -9.53
CA ALA A 70 -6.09 -2.27 -9.86
C ALA A 70 -6.98 -2.44 -8.63
N THR A 71 -6.42 -2.85 -7.49
CA THR A 71 -7.14 -2.99 -6.23
C THR A 71 -7.69 -1.65 -5.76
N TRP A 72 -6.87 -0.58 -5.74
CA TRP A 72 -7.32 0.74 -5.29
C TRP A 72 -8.46 1.29 -6.15
N LEU A 73 -8.41 1.09 -7.47
CA LEU A 73 -9.49 1.46 -8.39
C LEU A 73 -10.76 0.63 -8.12
N GLN A 74 -10.64 -0.68 -7.99
CA GLN A 74 -11.76 -1.59 -7.75
C GLN A 74 -12.44 -1.32 -6.39
N GLU A 75 -11.63 -1.03 -5.36
CA GLU A 75 -12.10 -0.70 -4.01
C GLU A 75 -12.66 0.73 -3.92
N GLY A 76 -12.46 1.55 -4.95
CA GLY A 76 -12.88 2.95 -4.98
C GLY A 76 -12.08 3.82 -4.01
N MET A 77 -10.82 3.45 -3.77
CA MET A 77 -9.88 4.24 -2.98
C MET A 77 -9.38 5.46 -3.75
N ILE A 78 -9.12 5.29 -5.05
CA ILE A 78 -8.67 6.35 -5.96
C ILE A 78 -9.60 6.43 -7.17
N SER A 79 -9.68 7.62 -7.79
CA SER A 79 -10.48 7.84 -8.99
C SER A 79 -9.66 7.90 -10.28
N ALA A 80 -8.39 8.24 -10.19
CA ALA A 80 -7.45 8.33 -11.31
C ALA A 80 -6.00 8.26 -10.79
N VAL A 81 -5.08 7.96 -11.70
CA VAL A 81 -3.63 8.16 -11.49
C VAL A 81 -3.07 8.99 -12.64
N ASN A 82 -2.04 9.77 -12.35
CA ASN A 82 -1.29 10.45 -13.39
C ASN A 82 -0.53 9.40 -14.20
N GLN A 83 -0.67 9.46 -15.52
CA GLN A 83 0.08 8.63 -16.45
C GLN A 83 1.50 9.14 -16.62
#